data_AF-A0A9R1VPQ4-F1
#
_entry.id   AF-A0A9R1VPQ4-F1
#
_cell.length_a   1.000
_cell.length_b   1.000
_cell.length_c   1.000
_cell.angle_alpha   90.00
_cell.angle_beta   90.00
_cell.angle_gamma   90.00
#
_symmetry.space_group_name_H-M   'P 1'
#
loop_
_entity.id
_entity.type
_entity.pdbx_description
1 polymer ?
#
loop_
_entity_poly.entity_id
_entity_poly.type
_entity_poly.pdbx_seq_one_letter_code
_entity_poly.pdbx_strand_id
1 'polypeptide(L)'
;MKVEYVEIERYESKQINEILFGLQEVEGIKVLQLETAAGAAITSDLYTEKDGYVVRNPARIDQANPSIELGPEFKKVGDFLKRFKSIPSIIELDSLKVSGDMWFGSSVVLKGKLVTAAKSEDKLEIPDKVVIQNKEVHDAGDI
;
A
#
# COMPACT_ATOMS: atom_id res chain seq x y z
N MET A 1 21.34 -1.66 30.91
CA MET A 1 20.98 -1.60 29.48
C MET A 1 20.24 -0.30 29.28
N LYS A 2 20.86 0.70 28.61
CA LYS A 2 20.22 1.99 28.34
C LYS A 2 19.41 1.83 27.05
N VAL A 3 18.15 2.23 27.08
CA VAL A 3 17.30 2.32 25.89
C VAL A 3 17.31 3.78 25.47
N GLU A 4 17.80 4.06 24.27
CA GLU A 4 17.87 5.40 23.69
C GLU A 4 16.79 5.53 22.62
N TYR A 5 15.95 6.57 22.74
CA TYR A 5 14.90 6.91 21.78
C TYR A 5 15.45 7.96 20.80
N VAL A 6 15.13 7.86 19.50
CA VAL A 6 15.68 8.76 18.48
C VAL A 6 14.57 9.57 17.80
N GLU A 7 14.78 10.89 17.71
CA GLU A 7 13.95 11.88 17.02
C GLU A 7 14.07 11.77 15.48
N ILE A 8 12.98 12.10 14.77
CA ILE A 8 12.89 11.99 13.31
C ILE A 8 13.29 13.33 12.67
N GLU A 9 14.41 13.36 11.94
CA GLU A 9 14.81 14.51 11.13
C GLU A 9 14.11 14.53 9.75
N ARG A 10 13.76 15.74 9.31
CA ARG A 10 13.06 16.06 8.05
C ARG A 10 14.05 16.09 6.88
N TYR A 11 13.75 15.39 5.77
CA TYR A 11 14.54 15.48 4.53
C TYR A 11 13.74 16.08 3.36
N GLU A 12 14.41 16.91 2.57
CA GLU A 12 13.82 17.75 1.52
C GLU A 12 13.51 17.02 0.20
N SER A 13 12.55 17.60 -0.53
CA SER A 13 11.92 17.06 -1.73
C SER A 13 12.83 17.09 -2.97
N LYS A 14 13.24 15.92 -3.49
CA LYS A 14 13.55 15.75 -4.94
C LYS A 14 13.76 14.30 -5.40
N GLN A 15 12.90 13.35 -5.00
CA GLN A 15 12.80 12.04 -5.69
C GLN A 15 11.49 11.30 -5.36
N ILE A 16 10.35 11.98 -5.45
CA ILE A 16 9.04 11.39 -5.15
C ILE A 16 8.49 10.67 -6.38
N ASN A 17 9.06 9.52 -6.77
CA ASN A 17 8.48 8.65 -7.82
C ASN A 17 8.79 7.15 -7.67
N GLU A 18 9.47 6.72 -6.60
CA GLU A 18 9.57 5.30 -6.24
C GLU A 18 9.05 5.16 -4.81
N ILE A 19 7.83 4.65 -4.60
CA ILE A 19 7.44 4.16 -3.27
C ILE A 19 8.09 2.78 -3.14
N LEU A 20 9.42 2.78 -3.00
CA LEU A 20 10.18 1.59 -2.70
C LEU A 20 10.12 1.41 -1.18
N PHE A 21 9.46 0.35 -0.72
CA PHE A 21 9.51 -0.04 0.69
C PHE A 21 10.96 -0.41 1.03
N GLY A 22 11.70 0.54 1.58
CA GLY A 22 13.05 0.32 2.08
C GLY A 22 13.01 -0.46 3.37
N LEU A 23 13.24 -1.77 3.29
CA LEU A 23 13.69 -2.58 4.43
C LEU A 23 15.17 -2.26 4.63
N GLN A 24 15.49 -1.39 5.59
CA GLN A 24 16.86 -1.13 6.00
C GLN A 24 17.21 -1.98 7.21
N GLU A 25 18.42 -2.54 7.21
CA GLU A 25 18.95 -3.22 8.38
C GLU A 25 19.84 -2.25 9.15
N VAL A 26 19.37 -1.79 10.31
CA VAL A 26 20.11 -0.90 11.21
C VAL A 26 20.43 -1.72 12.45
N GLU A 27 21.72 -2.00 12.68
CA GLU A 27 22.20 -2.76 13.84
C GLU A 27 21.57 -4.17 13.98
N GLY A 28 21.29 -4.83 12.85
CA GLY A 28 20.65 -6.16 12.83
C GLY A 28 19.12 -6.13 12.97
N ILE A 29 18.54 -4.93 13.08
CA ILE A 29 17.09 -4.72 13.14
C ILE A 29 16.60 -4.29 11.76
N LYS A 30 15.60 -5.01 11.25
CA LYS A 30 14.91 -4.64 10.00
C LYS A 30 13.95 -3.48 10.27
N VAL A 31 14.38 -2.27 9.92
CA VAL A 31 13.63 -1.02 9.99
C VAL A 31 12.85 -0.83 8.69
N LEU A 32 11.59 -0.44 8.83
CA LEU A 32 10.74 -0.05 7.70
C LEU A 32 10.80 1.47 7.55
N GLN A 33 11.43 1.95 6.49
CA GLN A 33 11.27 3.33 6.09
C GLN A 33 9.96 3.48 5.33
N LEU A 34 9.02 4.21 5.93
CA LEU A 34 7.73 4.55 5.34
C LEU A 34 7.86 5.94 4.70
N GLU A 35 8.10 5.98 3.40
CA GLU A 35 8.34 7.22 2.65
C GLU A 35 7.10 8.14 2.64
N THR A 36 5.90 7.58 2.76
CA THR A 36 4.64 8.35 2.85
C THR A 36 3.62 7.68 3.76
N ALA A 37 2.73 8.48 4.37
CA ALA A 37 1.62 7.96 5.18
C ALA A 37 0.64 7.10 4.37
N ALA A 38 0.51 7.36 3.06
CA ALA A 38 -0.28 6.54 2.15
C ALA A 38 0.32 5.14 1.96
N GLY A 39 1.65 5.07 1.76
CA GLY A 39 2.40 3.81 1.71
C GLY A 39 2.27 3.01 3.01
N ALA A 40 2.40 3.68 4.16
CA ALA A 40 2.20 3.06 5.47
C ALA A 40 0.80 2.47 5.62
N ALA A 41 -0.23 3.22 5.25
CA ALA A 41 -1.61 2.79 5.35
C ALA A 41 -1.90 1.59 4.44
N ILE A 42 -1.50 1.64 3.16
CA ILE A 42 -1.80 0.56 2.21
C ILE A 42 -1.13 -0.77 2.57
N THR A 43 0.02 -0.74 3.24
CA THR A 43 0.74 -1.95 3.69
C THR A 43 0.43 -2.42 5.09
N SER A 44 -0.57 -1.83 5.76
CA SER A 44 -0.77 -2.05 7.19
C SER A 44 -1.03 -3.52 7.56
N ASP A 45 -1.68 -4.29 6.69
CA ASP A 45 -2.01 -5.70 6.97
C ASP A 45 -0.87 -6.68 6.65
N LEU A 46 0.22 -6.22 6.03
CA LEU A 46 1.46 -6.99 5.87
C LEU A 46 2.23 -7.14 7.19
N TYR A 47 1.85 -6.37 8.20
CA TYR A 47 2.47 -6.33 9.52
C TYR A 47 1.41 -6.47 10.61
N THR A 48 1.84 -6.91 11.78
CA THR A 48 1.03 -7.02 12.99
C THR A 48 1.84 -6.58 14.19
N GLU A 49 1.17 -6.25 15.28
CA GLU A 49 1.82 -6.03 16.56
C GLU A 49 2.07 -7.38 17.26
N LYS A 50 3.22 -7.49 17.92
CA LYS A 50 3.58 -8.58 18.83
C LYS A 50 4.53 -8.06 19.90
N ASP A 51 4.13 -8.14 21.16
CA ASP A 51 4.92 -7.75 22.34
C ASP A 51 5.42 -6.28 22.31
N GLY A 52 4.63 -5.38 21.74
CA GLY A 52 4.94 -3.97 21.53
C GLY A 52 5.73 -3.67 20.25
N TYR A 53 6.04 -4.69 19.44
CA TYR A 53 6.82 -4.56 18.21
C TYR A 53 5.96 -4.78 16.96
N VAL A 54 6.25 -4.03 15.90
CA VAL A 54 5.70 -4.28 14.57
C VAL A 54 6.50 -5.41 13.93
N VAL A 55 5.84 -6.56 13.73
CA VAL A 55 6.42 -7.75 13.10
C VAL A 55 5.67 -8.07 11.83
N ARG A 56 6.28 -8.86 10.93
CA ARG A 56 5.59 -9.30 9.71
C ARG A 56 4.41 -10.20 10.04
N ASN A 57 3.31 -9.99 9.32
CA ASN A 57 2.12 -10.79 9.49
C ASN A 57 2.41 -12.24 9.05
N PRO A 58 2.29 -13.25 9.94
CA PRO A 58 2.58 -14.63 9.58
C PRO A 58 1.61 -15.22 8.55
N ALA A 59 0.45 -14.59 8.33
CA ALA A 59 -0.46 -14.98 7.26
C ALA A 59 0.04 -14.57 5.87
N ARG A 60 1.07 -13.70 5.78
CA ARG A 60 1.80 -13.45 4.53
C ARG A 60 2.76 -14.61 4.28
N ILE A 61 2.40 -15.48 3.32
CA ILE A 61 3.23 -16.64 2.94
C ILE A 61 4.52 -16.17 2.24
N ASP A 62 4.41 -15.16 1.37
CA ASP A 62 5.54 -14.63 0.62
C ASP A 62 6.41 -13.69 1.46
N GLN A 63 7.69 -14.02 1.54
CA GLN A 63 8.66 -13.19 2.27
C GLN A 63 9.00 -11.88 1.55
N ALA A 64 8.62 -11.69 0.28
CA ALA A 64 8.80 -10.41 -0.38
C ALA A 64 7.60 -9.49 -0.11
N ASN A 65 7.88 -8.21 0.13
CA ASN A 65 6.83 -7.19 0.09
C ASN A 65 6.34 -7.03 -1.36
N PRO A 66 5.04 -6.75 -1.57
CA PRO A 66 4.53 -6.46 -2.90
C PRO A 66 5.11 -5.15 -3.44
N SER A 67 5.25 -5.07 -4.77
CA SER A 67 5.51 -3.78 -5.44
C SER A 67 4.21 -2.98 -5.54
N ILE A 68 4.23 -1.70 -5.16
CA ILE A 68 3.04 -0.83 -5.21
C ILE A 68 3.39 0.46 -5.96
N GLU A 69 2.70 0.69 -7.07
CA GLU A 69 2.75 1.91 -7.86
C GLU A 69 1.39 2.59 -7.81
N LEU A 70 1.32 3.78 -7.22
CA LEU A 70 0.10 4.59 -7.19
C LEU A 70 0.28 5.84 -8.06
N GLY A 71 -0.74 6.15 -8.83
CA GLY A 71 -0.81 7.33 -9.68
C GLY A 71 -0.83 8.64 -8.89
N PRO A 72 -0.66 9.79 -9.58
CA PRO A 72 -0.63 11.11 -8.97
C PRO A 72 -1.89 11.45 -8.16
N GLU A 73 -3.02 10.81 -8.45
CA GLU A 73 -4.31 10.96 -7.77
C GLU A 73 -4.26 10.51 -6.29
N PHE A 74 -3.28 9.69 -5.94
CA PHE A 74 -3.05 9.13 -4.60
C PHE A 74 -1.89 9.81 -3.86
N LYS A 75 -1.23 10.80 -4.49
CA LYS A 75 -0.03 11.45 -3.92
C LYS A 75 -0.30 12.23 -2.64
N LYS A 76 -1.46 12.88 -2.55
CA LYS A 76 -1.85 13.63 -1.36
C LYS A 76 -2.58 12.70 -0.39
N VAL A 77 -2.15 12.67 0.87
CA VAL A 77 -2.75 11.82 1.91
C VAL A 77 -4.27 12.04 2.02
N GLY A 78 -4.72 13.29 1.95
CA GLY A 78 -6.16 13.60 1.99
C GLY A 78 -6.95 13.05 0.81
N ASP A 79 -6.35 12.96 -0.37
CA ASP A 79 -7.01 12.41 -1.56
C ASP A 79 -6.95 10.89 -1.54
N PHE A 80 -5.80 10.32 -1.14
CA PHE A 80 -5.65 8.88 -0.87
C PHE A 80 -6.73 8.37 0.08
N LEU A 81 -6.86 8.97 1.27
CA LEU A 81 -7.83 8.52 2.28
C LEU A 81 -9.28 8.65 1.81
N LYS A 82 -9.62 9.66 0.99
CA LYS A 82 -10.98 9.79 0.43
C LYS A 82 -11.29 8.69 -0.58
N ARG A 83 -10.29 8.26 -1.35
CA ARG A 83 -10.43 7.26 -2.40
C ARG A 83 -10.61 5.84 -1.86
N PHE A 84 -10.27 5.57 -0.60
CA PHE A 84 -10.47 4.28 0.05
C PHE A 84 -11.51 4.40 1.17
N LYS A 85 -12.69 3.78 1.03
CA LYS A 85 -13.65 3.69 2.14
C LYS A 85 -13.07 2.92 3.33
N SER A 86 -12.21 1.94 3.06
CA SER A 86 -11.31 1.29 4.01
C SER A 86 -10.03 0.90 3.30
N ILE A 87 -8.93 0.80 4.04
CA ILE A 87 -7.69 0.21 3.49
C ILE A 87 -7.98 -1.23 3.03
N PRO A 88 -7.66 -1.60 1.77
CA PRO A 88 -7.85 -2.94 1.26
C PRO A 88 -6.87 -3.91 1.91
N SER A 89 -7.23 -5.19 1.94
CA SER A 89 -6.27 -6.23 2.32
C SER A 89 -5.37 -6.57 1.13
N ILE A 90 -4.05 -6.59 1.35
CA ILE A 90 -3.03 -6.89 0.34
C ILE A 90 -2.12 -8.05 0.76
N ILE A 91 -2.55 -8.86 1.74
CA ILE A 91 -1.73 -9.95 2.30
C ILE A 91 -1.33 -11.02 1.29
N GLU A 92 -2.06 -11.18 0.19
CA GLU A 92 -1.77 -12.11 -0.90
C GLU A 92 -1.35 -11.38 -2.20
N LEU A 93 -0.97 -10.10 -2.12
CA LEU A 93 -0.59 -9.30 -3.29
C LEU A 93 0.87 -9.56 -3.70
N ASP A 94 1.15 -9.57 -5.00
CA ASP A 94 2.51 -9.60 -5.56
C ASP A 94 2.91 -8.21 -6.07
N SER A 95 2.00 -7.58 -6.83
CA SER A 95 2.19 -6.24 -7.37
C SER A 95 0.86 -5.54 -7.60
N LEU A 96 0.81 -4.25 -7.30
CA LEU A 96 -0.33 -3.38 -7.58
C LEU A 96 0.15 -2.15 -8.35
N LYS A 97 -0.49 -1.89 -9.49
CA LYS A 97 -0.39 -0.61 -10.20
C LYS A 97 -1.77 0.02 -10.27
N VAL A 98 -1.92 1.25 -9.78
CA VAL A 98 -3.17 2.01 -9.81
C VAL A 98 -2.92 3.34 -10.52
N SER A 99 -3.74 3.68 -11.50
CA SER A 99 -3.71 4.99 -12.16
C SER A 99 -5.10 5.47 -12.58
N GLY A 100 -5.32 6.78 -12.58
CA GLY A 100 -6.60 7.39 -12.94
C GLY A 100 -7.55 7.58 -11.75
N ASP A 101 -8.78 8.03 -12.03
CA ASP A 101 -9.77 8.38 -11.00
C ASP A 101 -10.45 7.14 -10.38
N MET A 102 -9.67 6.36 -9.63
CA MET A 102 -10.13 5.12 -8.99
C MET A 102 -10.55 5.34 -7.54
N TRP A 103 -11.63 4.66 -7.14
CA TRP A 103 -12.21 4.67 -5.80
C TRP A 103 -12.49 3.26 -5.35
N PHE A 104 -12.20 2.97 -4.08
CA PHE A 104 -12.28 1.64 -3.51
C PHE A 104 -13.32 1.59 -2.39
N GLY A 105 -14.21 0.62 -2.52
CA GLY A 105 -15.20 0.28 -1.52
C GLY A 105 -14.60 -0.24 -0.21
N SER A 106 -15.47 -0.56 0.75
CA SER A 106 -15.05 -1.14 2.02
C SER A 106 -14.71 -2.62 1.88
N SER A 107 -13.73 -3.12 2.62
CA SER A 107 -13.37 -4.55 2.70
C SER A 107 -12.95 -5.18 1.35
N VAL A 108 -12.32 -4.40 0.48
CA VAL A 108 -11.72 -4.90 -0.77
C VAL A 108 -10.50 -5.77 -0.45
N VAL A 109 -10.31 -6.87 -1.19
CA VAL A 109 -9.14 -7.76 -1.09
C VAL A 109 -8.43 -7.84 -2.43
N LEU A 110 -7.12 -7.60 -2.44
CA LEU A 110 -6.28 -7.59 -3.64
C LEU A 110 -5.26 -8.73 -3.58
N LYS A 111 -5.18 -9.53 -4.64
CA LYS A 111 -4.36 -10.75 -4.69
C LYS A 111 -3.54 -10.87 -5.98
N GLY A 112 -2.33 -11.40 -5.86
CA GLY A 112 -1.42 -11.66 -6.97
C GLY A 112 -1.00 -10.39 -7.72
N LYS A 113 -0.99 -10.43 -9.05
CA LYS A 113 -0.56 -9.30 -9.89
C LYS A 113 -1.76 -8.53 -10.42
N LEU A 114 -1.92 -7.28 -10.00
CA LEU A 114 -3.01 -6.41 -10.41
C LEU A 114 -2.50 -5.16 -11.14
N VAL A 115 -3.10 -4.90 -12.28
CA VAL A 115 -2.98 -3.63 -13.00
C VAL A 115 -4.35 -3.00 -13.07
N THR A 116 -4.50 -1.83 -12.47
CA THR A 116 -5.77 -1.12 -12.42
C THR A 116 -5.56 0.26 -13.01
N ALA A 117 -6.24 0.55 -14.12
CA ALA A 117 -6.06 1.78 -14.86
C ALA A 117 -7.39 2.22 -15.46
N ALA A 118 -7.98 3.27 -14.92
CA ALA A 118 -9.17 3.88 -15.51
C ALA A 118 -8.83 4.38 -16.94
N LYS A 119 -9.57 3.90 -17.95
CA LYS A 119 -9.32 4.21 -19.38
C LYS A 119 -9.64 5.65 -19.78
N SER A 120 -10.43 6.39 -18.99
CA SER A 120 -10.90 7.74 -19.27
C SER A 120 -10.78 8.64 -18.02
N GLU A 121 -11.17 9.91 -18.11
CA GLU A 121 -11.37 10.76 -16.91
C GLU A 121 -12.56 10.30 -16.04
N ASP A 122 -13.23 9.20 -16.41
CA ASP A 122 -14.37 8.71 -15.66
C ASP A 122 -13.94 8.05 -14.36
N LYS A 123 -14.71 8.35 -13.32
CA LYS A 123 -14.59 7.75 -12.02
C LYS A 123 -14.88 6.24 -12.09
N LEU A 124 -13.92 5.41 -11.71
CA LEU A 124 -14.09 3.97 -11.58
C LEU A 124 -14.23 3.59 -10.10
N GLU A 125 -15.37 3.01 -9.73
CA GLU A 125 -15.65 2.57 -8.37
C GLU A 125 -15.54 1.04 -8.25
N ILE A 126 -14.59 0.59 -7.42
CA ILE A 126 -14.50 -0.80 -6.99
C ILE A 126 -15.53 -1.02 -5.88
N PRO A 127 -16.48 -1.97 -6.03
CA PRO A 127 -17.53 -2.21 -5.04
C PRO A 127 -17.00 -2.73 -3.70
N ASP A 128 -17.84 -2.63 -2.68
CA ASP A 128 -17.55 -3.14 -1.35
C ASP A 128 -17.41 -4.68 -1.38
N LYS A 129 -16.49 -5.23 -0.57
CA LYS A 129 -16.26 -6.67 -0.33
C LYS A 129 -15.80 -7.48 -1.55
N VAL A 130 -15.36 -6.83 -2.61
CA VAL A 130 -14.85 -7.50 -3.81
C VAL A 130 -13.45 -8.06 -3.57
N VAL A 131 -13.20 -9.25 -4.12
CA VAL A 131 -11.88 -9.86 -4.22
C VAL A 131 -11.40 -9.75 -5.67
N ILE A 132 -10.28 -9.09 -5.90
CA ILE A 132 -9.67 -8.96 -7.24
C ILE A 132 -8.36 -9.74 -7.22
N GLN A 133 -8.20 -10.68 -8.16
CA GLN A 133 -7.06 -11.57 -8.21
C GLN A 133 -6.55 -11.74 -9.64
N ASN A 134 -5.25 -11.50 -9.86
CA ASN A 134 -4.56 -11.73 -11.13
C ASN A 134 -5.31 -11.16 -12.35
N LYS A 135 -5.79 -9.91 -12.23
CA LYS A 135 -6.69 -9.28 -13.18
C LYS A 135 -6.20 -7.88 -13.54
N GLU A 136 -6.46 -7.50 -14.78
CA GLU A 136 -6.40 -6.11 -15.23
C GLU A 136 -7.80 -5.52 -15.14
N VAL A 137 -7.95 -4.36 -14.49
CA VAL A 137 -9.24 -3.70 -14.31
C VAL A 137 -9.16 -2.31 -14.92
N HIS A 138 -9.97 -2.08 -15.94
CA HIS A 138 -9.99 -0.84 -16.70
C HIS A 138 -11.33 -0.12 -16.69
N ASP A 139 -12.41 -0.88 -16.54
CA ASP A 139 -13.77 -0.37 -16.46
C ASP A 139 -14.64 -1.28 -15.58
N ALA A 140 -15.90 -0.88 -15.36
CA ALA A 140 -16.81 -1.60 -14.48
C ALA A 140 -17.14 -3.03 -14.96
N GLY A 141 -16.95 -3.34 -16.25
CA GLY A 141 -17.14 -4.68 -16.79
C GLY A 141 -16.02 -5.66 -16.39
N ASP A 142 -14.86 -5.12 -16.00
CA ASP A 142 -13.70 -5.91 -15.56
C ASP A 142 -13.74 -6.24 -14.06
N ILE A 143 -14.81 -5.90 -13.34
CA ILE A 143 -14.92 -6.16 -11.89
C ILE A 143 -15.60 -7.51 -11.67
#